data_AF-A0A2A2Q8P2-F1
#
_entry.id   AF-A0A2A2Q8P2-F1
#
_cell.length_a   1.000
_cell.length_b   1.000
_cell.length_c   1.000
_cell.angle_alpha   90.00
_cell.angle_beta   90.00
_cell.angle_gamma   90.00
#
_symmetry.space_group_name_H-M   'P 1'
#
loop_
_entity.id
_entity.type
_entity.pdbx_description
1 polymer ?
#
loop_
_entity_poly.entity_id
_entity_poly.type
_entity_poly.pdbx_seq_one_letter_code
_entity_poly.pdbx_strand_id
1 'polypeptide(L)'
;MPTVKIQLEQAEFDAVNRYAESLAVKPADIAYAALNRLMLEARRPGVGTDIVETAAWRRDNLPLWSDSAGGPHLYEGKADDEPEPSRTHGV
;
A
#
# COMPACT_ATOMS: atom_id res chain seq x y z
N MET A 1 19.69 1.54 23.02
CA MET A 1 18.57 2.23 22.34
C MET A 1 17.80 1.18 21.54
N PRO A 2 16.46 1.16 21.57
CA PRO A 2 15.69 0.26 20.72
C PRO A 2 15.89 0.64 19.25
N THR A 3 16.05 -0.35 18.39
CA THR A 3 16.21 -0.16 16.93
C THR A 3 15.02 -0.80 16.23
N VAL A 4 14.29 -0.01 15.46
CA VAL A 4 13.21 -0.50 14.58
C VAL A 4 13.77 -0.59 13.16
N LYS A 5 13.62 -1.75 12.52
CA LYS A 5 14.00 -1.97 11.11
C LYS A 5 12.74 -2.13 10.28
N ILE A 6 12.70 -1.47 9.12
CA ILE A 6 11.66 -1.63 8.12
C ILE A 6 12.24 -2.52 7.01
N GLN A 7 11.56 -3.62 6.72
CA GLN A 7 11.87 -4.48 5.57
C GLN A 7 10.97 -4.05 4.43
N LEU A 8 11.57 -3.82 3.27
CA LEU A 8 10.90 -3.43 2.04
C LEU A 8 11.26 -4.45 0.97
N GLU A 9 10.29 -4.82 0.16
CA GLU A 9 10.51 -5.51 -1.10
C GLU A 9 11.27 -4.61 -2.06
N GLN A 10 11.94 -5.19 -3.06
CA GLN A 10 12.77 -4.42 -4.00
C GLN A 10 11.97 -3.28 -4.67
N ALA A 11 10.74 -3.58 -5.11
CA ALA A 11 9.88 -2.59 -5.78
C ALA A 11 9.40 -1.47 -4.84
N GLU A 12 9.37 -1.69 -3.53
CA GLU A 12 9.08 -0.65 -2.54
C GLU A 12 10.34 0.17 -2.29
N PHE A 13 11.48 -0.48 -2.14
CA PHE A 13 12.76 0.19 -1.93
C PHE A 13 13.12 1.09 -3.12
N ASP A 14 12.90 0.65 -4.36
CA ASP A 14 13.19 1.42 -5.57
C ASP A 14 12.39 2.72 -5.63
N ALA A 15 11.10 2.66 -5.29
CA ALA A 15 10.23 3.84 -5.22
C ALA A 15 10.70 4.83 -4.14
N VAL A 16 11.02 4.32 -2.95
CA VAL A 16 11.54 5.13 -1.83
C VAL A 16 12.89 5.75 -2.20
N ASN A 17 13.77 4.98 -2.84
CA ASN A 17 15.10 5.43 -3.23
C ASN A 17 15.02 6.54 -4.29
N ARG A 18 14.16 6.37 -5.32
CA ARG A 18 13.92 7.43 -6.32
C ARG A 18 13.41 8.71 -5.68
N TYR A 19 12.48 8.60 -4.73
CA TYR A 19 11.97 9.78 -4.03
C TYR A 19 13.06 10.45 -3.18
N ALA A 20 13.89 9.67 -2.48
CA ALA A 20 15.01 10.18 -1.72
C ALA A 20 16.05 10.89 -2.61
N GLU A 21 16.38 10.32 -3.77
CA GLU A 21 17.27 10.90 -4.77
C GLU A 21 16.74 12.26 -5.27
N SER A 22 15.44 12.37 -5.54
CA SER A 22 14.81 13.63 -5.98
C SER A 22 14.93 14.76 -4.95
N LEU A 23 15.11 14.42 -3.67
CA LEU A 23 15.25 15.36 -2.56
C LEU A 23 16.71 15.47 -2.05
N ALA A 24 17.65 14.74 -2.66
CA ALA A 24 19.04 14.63 -2.22
C ALA A 24 19.20 14.21 -0.74
N VAL A 25 18.36 13.28 -0.27
CA VAL A 25 18.39 12.71 1.10
C VAL A 25 18.58 11.19 1.06
N LYS A 26 18.71 10.54 2.23
CA LYS A 26 18.77 9.08 2.31
C LYS A 26 17.36 8.47 2.40
N PRO A 27 17.15 7.23 1.93
CA PRO A 27 15.90 6.50 2.15
C PRO A 27 15.47 6.44 3.63
N ALA A 28 16.42 6.38 4.55
CA ALA A 28 16.16 6.41 6.00
C ALA A 28 15.51 7.72 6.46
N ASP A 29 15.84 8.86 5.82
CA ASP A 29 15.25 10.16 6.15
C ASP A 29 13.78 10.21 5.71
N ILE A 30 13.44 9.56 4.58
CA ILE A 30 12.06 9.40 4.13
C ILE A 30 11.25 8.56 5.12
N ALA A 31 11.80 7.42 5.56
CA ALA A 31 11.14 6.57 6.55
C ALA A 31 10.91 7.29 7.88
N TYR A 32 11.91 8.06 8.34
CA TYR A 32 11.78 8.85 9.55
C TYR A 32 10.74 9.97 9.39
N ALA A 33 10.72 10.66 8.25
CA ALA A 33 9.73 11.69 7.97
C ALA A 33 8.30 11.13 7.92
N ALA A 34 8.10 9.96 7.32
CA ALA A 34 6.81 9.27 7.29
C ALA A 34 6.33 8.93 8.72
N LEU A 35 7.21 8.36 9.55
CA LEU A 35 6.92 8.07 10.95
C LEU A 35 6.57 9.34 11.72
N ASN A 36 7.36 10.41 11.56
CA ASN A 36 7.13 11.67 12.25
C ASN A 36 5.77 12.27 11.88
N ARG A 37 5.42 12.31 10.59
CA ARG A 37 4.12 12.82 10.13
C ARG A 37 2.96 11.99 10.67
N LEU A 38 3.08 10.65 10.64
CA LEU A 38 2.07 9.76 11.20
C LEU A 38 1.86 10.01 12.70
N MET A 39 2.95 10.13 13.46
CA MET A 39 2.89 10.34 14.91
C MET A 39 2.34 11.72 15.28
N LEU A 40 2.59 12.76 14.48
CA LEU A 40 1.98 14.09 14.65
C LEU A 40 0.46 14.04 14.41
N GLU A 41 0.02 13.18 13.50
CA GLU A 41 -1.39 13.02 13.15
C GLU A 41 -2.11 11.96 13.99
N ALA A 42 -1.41 11.25 14.89
CA ALA A 42 -1.96 10.11 15.63
C ALA A 42 -3.21 10.40 16.48
N ARG A 43 -3.47 11.68 16.81
CA ARG A 43 -4.67 12.11 17.54
C ARG A 43 -5.88 12.31 16.63
N ARG A 44 -5.71 12.29 15.30
CA ARG A 44 -6.81 12.38 14.35
C ARG A 44 -7.64 11.10 14.39
N PRO A 45 -8.97 11.21 14.45
CA PRO A 45 -9.84 10.05 14.26
C PRO A 45 -9.52 9.38 12.92
N GLY A 46 -9.44 8.04 12.90
CA GLY A 46 -9.14 7.26 11.69
C GLY A 46 -7.69 6.79 11.57
N VAL A 47 -6.71 7.56 12.05
CA VAL A 47 -5.28 7.19 11.89
C VAL A 47 -4.93 5.86 12.58
N GLY A 48 -5.54 5.58 13.73
CA GLY A 48 -5.38 4.29 14.39
C GLY A 48 -5.92 3.12 13.56
N THR A 49 -7.05 3.32 12.89
CA THR A 49 -7.65 2.33 11.97
C THR A 49 -6.74 2.14 10.76
N ASP A 50 -6.25 3.23 10.16
CA ASP A 50 -5.36 3.20 8.99
C ASP A 50 -4.09 2.39 9.27
N ILE A 51 -3.51 2.52 10.48
CA ILE A 51 -2.33 1.73 10.89
C ILE A 51 -2.65 0.24 10.91
N VAL A 52 -3.79 -0.15 11.47
CA VAL A 52 -4.21 -1.56 11.58
C VAL A 52 -4.53 -2.14 10.20
N GLU A 53 -5.27 -1.40 9.38
CA GLU A 53 -5.64 -1.81 8.03
C GLU A 53 -4.41 -1.93 7.12
N THR A 54 -3.50 -0.95 7.16
CA THR A 54 -2.24 -0.99 6.41
C THR A 54 -1.38 -2.19 6.84
N ALA A 55 -1.32 -2.48 8.15
CA ALA A 55 -0.57 -3.62 8.66
C ALA A 55 -1.15 -4.97 8.22
N ALA A 56 -2.49 -5.06 8.08
CA ALA A 56 -3.15 -6.24 7.54
C ALA A 56 -2.91 -6.38 6.03
N TRP A 57 -3.08 -5.29 5.29
CA TRP A 57 -3.06 -5.30 3.82
C TRP A 57 -1.66 -5.55 3.24
N ARG A 58 -0.59 -5.00 3.86
CA ARG A 58 0.80 -5.15 3.39
C ARG A 58 1.32 -6.60 3.41
N ARG A 59 0.64 -7.53 4.09
CA ARG A 59 1.06 -8.93 4.13
C ARG A 59 0.91 -9.60 2.76
N ASP A 60 -0.13 -9.19 2.03
CA ASP A 60 -0.58 -9.88 0.82
C ASP A 60 -0.51 -8.97 -0.42
N ASN A 61 -0.11 -7.70 -0.27
CA ASN A 61 -0.15 -6.70 -1.35
C ASN A 61 1.03 -5.73 -1.28
N LEU A 62 1.51 -5.30 -2.46
CA LEU A 62 2.47 -4.20 -2.58
C LEU A 62 1.76 -2.85 -2.50
N PRO A 63 2.29 -1.86 -1.74
CA PRO A 63 1.69 -0.54 -1.62
C PRO A 63 1.54 0.17 -2.95
N LEU A 64 0.50 0.99 -3.06
CA LEU A 64 0.18 1.74 -4.29
C LEU A 64 1.30 2.66 -4.77
N TRP A 65 2.21 3.05 -3.87
CA TRP A 65 3.38 3.85 -4.20
C TRP A 65 4.60 3.01 -4.63
N SER A 66 4.52 1.68 -4.55
CA SER A 66 5.54 0.77 -5.07
C SER A 66 5.51 0.77 -6.59
N ASP A 67 6.68 0.65 -7.21
CA ASP A 67 6.83 0.71 -8.67
C ASP A 67 6.12 -0.42 -9.42
N SER A 68 5.86 -1.54 -8.73
CA SER A 68 5.16 -2.70 -9.31
C SER A 68 3.64 -2.67 -9.05
N ALA A 69 3.10 -1.66 -8.36
CA ALA A 69 1.67 -1.56 -8.08
C ALA A 69 0.80 -1.32 -9.34
N GLY A 70 1.43 -1.08 -10.49
CA GLY A 70 0.78 -0.97 -11.81
C GLY A 70 0.96 -2.18 -12.73
N GLY A 71 1.50 -3.30 -12.25
CA GLY A 71 1.62 -4.52 -13.05
C GLY A 71 0.24 -5.15 -13.34
N PRO A 72 -0.03 -5.66 -14.56
CA PRO A 72 -1.34 -6.17 -14.98
C PRO A 72 -1.87 -7.37 -14.17
N HIS A 73 -1.08 -7.94 -13.24
CA HIS A 73 -1.47 -9.09 -12.42
C HIS A 73 -2.29 -8.76 -11.17
N LEU A 74 -2.53 -7.48 -10.84
CA LEU A 74 -3.40 -7.11 -9.72
C LEU A 74 -4.91 -7.17 -10.04
N TYR A 75 -5.27 -7.42 -11.30
CA TYR A 75 -6.67 -7.56 -11.73
C TYR A 75 -6.94 -8.83 -12.55
N GLU A 76 -6.17 -9.90 -12.35
CA GLU A 76 -6.52 -11.25 -12.82
C GLU A 76 -6.98 -12.09 -11.63
N GLY A 77 -8.19 -11.80 -11.15
CA GLY A 77 -8.69 -12.44 -9.93
C GLY A 77 -10.14 -12.18 -9.56
N LYS A 78 -10.98 -11.72 -10.47
CA LYS A 78 -12.41 -12.06 -10.47
C LYS A 78 -12.78 -12.35 -11.91
N ALA A 79 -12.99 -13.63 -12.22
CA ALA A 79 -13.78 -13.98 -13.39
C ALA A 79 -15.09 -13.20 -13.27
N ASP A 80 -15.40 -12.47 -14.34
CA ASP A 80 -16.69 -11.83 -14.54
C ASP A 80 -17.77 -12.89 -14.20
N ASP A 81 -18.59 -12.63 -13.19
CA ASP A 81 -19.80 -13.42 -12.98
C ASP A 81 -20.60 -13.26 -14.28
N GLU A 82 -20.67 -14.31 -15.09
CA GLU A 82 -21.58 -14.34 -16.23
C GLU A 82 -22.99 -14.00 -15.70
N PRO A 83 -23.66 -12.96 -16.20
CA PRO A 83 -25.03 -12.71 -15.80
C PRO A 83 -25.89 -13.86 -16.32
N GLU A 84 -26.41 -14.70 -15.42
CA GLU A 84 -27.42 -15.68 -15.81
C GLU A 84 -28.62 -14.93 -16.44
N PRO A 85 -29.03 -15.31 -17.67
CA PRO A 85 -30.11 -14.63 -18.36
C PRO A 85 -31.42 -14.76 -17.60
N SER A 86 -32.10 -13.63 -17.42
CA SER A 86 -33.40 -13.53 -16.77
C SER A 86 -34.40 -14.49 -17.43
N ARG A 87 -34.86 -15.51 -16.69
CA ARG A 87 -35.97 -16.34 -17.15
C ARG A 87 -37.25 -15.52 -17.09
N THR A 88 -37.64 -14.99 -18.24
CA THR A 88 -38.95 -14.40 -18.51
C THR A 88 -40.06 -15.42 -18.23
N HIS A 89 -41.02 -14.98 -17.43
CA HIS A 89 -42.29 -15.66 -17.18
C HIS A 89 -43.15 -15.67 -18.46
N GLY A 90 -43.78 -16.81 -18.75
CA GLY A 90 -44.74 -17.03 -19.85
C GLY A 90 -44.62 -18.48 -20.31
N VAL A 91 -45.60 -19.36 -20.08
CA VAL A 91 -47.04 -19.26 -20.36
C VAL A 91 -47.82 -20.03 -19.29
#